data_AF-A0A8S3K161-F1
#
_entry.id   AF-A0A8S3K161-F1
#
_cell.length_a   1.000
_cell.length_b   1.000
_cell.length_c   1.000
_cell.angle_alpha   90.00
_cell.angle_beta   90.00
_cell.angle_gamma   90.00
#
_symmetry.space_group_name_H-M   'P 1'
#
loop_
_entity.id
_entity.type
_entity.pdbx_description
1 polymer ?
#
loop_
_entity_poly.entity_id
_entity_poly.type
_entity_poly.pdbx_seq_one_letter_code
_entity_poly.pdbx_strand_id
1 'polypeptide(L)'
;MNKLKPAFIKPHGTVTAASSSFLTDGASASLITSVDKAKELGLKPKAYIRRYVFTSQDPKDQLLLGPTYATAKLLDQCGLTLNDIDVFEFHEAFAGQILANLKALDSDYFAKTYLNRSSK
;
A
#
# COMPACT_ATOMS: atom_id res chain seq x y z
N MET A 1 -10.02 1.51 -27.22
CA MET A 1 -9.69 2.95 -27.33
C MET A 1 -8.50 3.22 -26.42
N ASN A 2 -7.37 3.69 -26.94
CA ASN A 2 -6.23 4.16 -26.12
C ASN A 2 -5.60 5.37 -26.83
N LYS A 3 -6.21 6.55 -26.64
CA LYS A 3 -5.87 7.78 -27.39
C LYS A 3 -4.87 8.70 -26.67
N LEU A 4 -4.63 8.47 -25.37
CA LEU A 4 -3.72 9.27 -24.56
C LEU A 4 -2.26 8.87 -24.79
N LYS A 5 -1.40 9.87 -24.95
CA LYS A 5 0.05 9.67 -25.07
C LYS A 5 0.68 9.39 -23.70
N PRO A 6 1.79 8.65 -23.63
CA PRO A 6 2.54 8.47 -22.39
C PRO A 6 3.05 9.79 -21.81
N ALA A 7 2.99 9.93 -20.49
CA ALA A 7 3.38 11.16 -19.79
C ALA A 7 4.87 11.20 -19.45
N PHE A 8 5.43 10.06 -19.00
CA PHE A 8 6.78 9.96 -18.45
C PHE A 8 7.80 9.42 -19.46
N ILE A 9 7.71 8.14 -19.81
CA ILE A 9 8.61 7.49 -20.79
C ILE A 9 7.98 7.61 -22.17
N LYS A 10 8.66 8.28 -23.11
CA LYS A 10 8.15 8.51 -24.47
C LYS A 10 9.05 7.86 -25.52
N PRO A 11 8.49 7.31 -26.62
CA PRO A 11 7.06 7.19 -26.93
C PRO A 11 6.42 5.89 -26.42
N HIS A 12 7.19 5.00 -25.79
CA HIS A 12 6.78 3.61 -25.50
C HIS A 12 6.31 3.37 -24.05
N GLY A 13 6.14 4.42 -23.24
CA GLY A 13 5.73 4.28 -21.85
C GLY A 13 4.30 3.79 -21.68
N THR A 14 4.02 3.17 -20.55
CA THR A 14 2.69 2.66 -20.20
C THR A 14 1.88 3.63 -19.34
N VAL A 15 2.55 4.55 -18.64
CA VAL A 15 1.92 5.50 -17.71
C VAL A 15 1.50 6.77 -18.45
N THR A 16 0.23 7.13 -18.32
CA THR A 16 -0.39 8.33 -18.90
C THR A 16 -0.92 9.25 -17.80
N ALA A 17 -1.31 10.48 -18.16
CA ALA A 17 -1.95 11.40 -17.22
C ALA A 17 -3.24 10.81 -16.61
N ALA A 18 -4.02 10.06 -17.40
CA ALA A 18 -5.27 9.45 -16.92
C ALA A 18 -5.06 8.26 -15.98
N SER A 19 -3.86 7.67 -15.95
CA SER A 19 -3.52 6.54 -15.08
C SER A 19 -2.62 6.94 -13.91
N SER A 20 -2.54 8.23 -13.62
CA SER A 20 -1.68 8.82 -12.58
C SER A 20 -2.53 9.60 -11.60
N SER A 21 -2.11 9.69 -10.36
CA SER A 21 -2.59 10.76 -9.48
C SER A 21 -2.17 12.13 -10.04
N PHE A 22 -2.80 13.19 -9.53
CA PHE A 22 -2.55 14.56 -9.93
C PHE A 22 -2.27 15.43 -8.71
N LEU A 23 -1.83 16.67 -8.94
CA LEU A 23 -1.60 17.62 -7.85
C LEU A 23 -2.93 17.94 -7.17
N THR A 24 -3.00 17.71 -5.86
CA THR A 24 -4.22 17.89 -5.07
C THR A 24 -3.95 18.75 -3.84
N ASP A 25 -4.84 19.70 -3.59
CA ASP A 25 -4.91 20.45 -2.33
C ASP A 25 -5.97 19.82 -1.42
N GLY A 26 -5.63 19.59 -0.14
CA GLY A 26 -6.55 18.97 0.82
C GLY A 26 -6.00 18.90 2.24
N ALA A 27 -6.88 18.63 3.21
CA ALA A 27 -6.54 18.45 4.62
C ALA A 27 -7.39 17.37 5.28
N SER A 28 -6.86 16.73 6.32
CA SER A 28 -7.55 15.70 7.11
C SER A 28 -7.24 15.84 8.60
N ALA A 29 -8.22 15.53 9.45
CA ALA A 29 -8.04 15.43 10.91
C ALA A 29 -8.62 14.12 11.44
N SER A 30 -8.03 13.59 12.51
CA SER A 30 -8.53 12.40 13.22
C SER A 30 -8.24 12.53 14.71
N LEU A 31 -9.23 12.18 15.54
CA LEU A 31 -9.06 12.10 16.99
C LEU A 31 -8.73 10.66 17.37
N ILE A 32 -7.49 10.44 17.83
CA ILE A 32 -7.00 9.14 18.29
C ILE A 32 -6.78 9.23 19.80
N THR A 33 -7.22 8.21 20.54
CA THR A 33 -7.08 8.17 21.99
C THR A 33 -6.98 6.73 22.49
N SER A 34 -6.60 6.55 23.76
CA SER A 34 -6.62 5.25 24.41
C SER A 34 -8.06 4.77 24.65
N VAL A 35 -8.25 3.46 24.77
CA VAL A 35 -9.58 2.89 25.06
C VAL A 35 -10.13 3.42 26.39
N ASP A 36 -9.28 3.58 27.39
CA ASP A 36 -9.70 4.06 28.71
C ASP A 36 -10.13 5.52 28.67
N LYS A 37 -9.42 6.36 27.93
CA LYS A 37 -9.82 7.76 27.77
C LYS A 37 -11.09 7.90 26.92
N ALA A 38 -11.26 7.06 25.90
CA ALA A 38 -12.52 7.00 25.16
C ALA A 38 -13.70 6.65 26.07
N LYS A 39 -13.54 5.67 26.97
CA LYS A 39 -14.57 5.30 27.96
C LYS A 39 -14.87 6.43 28.94
N GLU A 40 -13.84 7.06 29.50
CA GLU A 40 -13.98 8.20 30.43
C GLU A 40 -14.77 9.34 29.79
N LEU A 41 -14.51 9.61 28.51
CA LEU A 41 -15.18 10.67 27.74
C LEU A 41 -16.54 10.25 27.16
N GLY A 42 -17.01 9.02 27.40
CA GLY A 42 -18.26 8.51 26.84
C GLY A 42 -18.27 8.35 25.32
N LEU A 43 -17.09 8.23 24.69
CA LEU A 43 -16.94 8.07 23.24
C LEU A 43 -17.09 6.60 22.83
N LYS A 44 -17.74 6.35 21.68
CA LYS A 44 -17.82 5.03 21.04
C LYS A 44 -16.74 4.91 19.94
N PRO A 45 -15.68 4.09 20.13
CA PRO A 45 -14.64 3.93 19.12
C PRO A 45 -15.16 3.40 17.79
N LYS A 46 -14.63 3.93 16.67
CA LYS A 46 -14.99 3.48 15.31
C LYS A 46 -14.15 2.30 14.81
N ALA A 47 -12.89 2.23 15.24
CA ALA A 47 -11.92 1.20 14.88
C ALA A 47 -10.76 1.18 15.88
N TYR A 48 -9.87 0.21 15.76
CA TYR A 48 -8.65 0.10 16.56
C TYR A 48 -7.43 0.13 15.66
N ILE A 49 -6.42 0.93 16.02
CA ILE A 49 -5.08 0.82 15.43
C ILE A 49 -4.41 -0.40 16.05
N ARG A 50 -4.41 -1.52 15.33
CA ARG A 50 -3.88 -2.81 15.84
C ARG A 50 -2.36 -2.88 15.76
N ARG A 51 -1.80 -2.60 14.59
CA ARG A 51 -0.37 -2.63 14.34
C ARG A 51 -0.03 -1.77 13.14
N TYR A 52 1.21 -1.30 13.10
CA TYR A 52 1.78 -0.60 11.96
C TYR A 52 3.23 -1.05 11.78
N VAL A 53 3.76 -0.88 10.58
CA VAL A 53 5.15 -1.17 10.27
C VAL A 53 5.69 -0.14 9.29
N PHE A 54 6.97 0.18 9.44
CA PHE A 54 7.72 0.94 8.44
C PHE A 54 8.72 0.03 7.75
N THR A 55 8.86 0.25 6.44
CA THR A 55 9.82 -0.43 5.57
C THR A 55 10.49 0.61 4.67
N SER A 56 11.66 0.27 4.16
CA SER A 56 12.38 1.07 3.17
C SER A 56 12.91 0.16 2.08
N GLN A 57 13.14 0.73 0.90
CA GLN A 57 13.50 0.07 -0.34
C GLN A 57 14.58 0.88 -1.02
N ASP A 58 15.35 0.25 -1.92
CA ASP A 58 16.27 0.99 -2.77
C ASP A 58 15.49 1.98 -3.66
N PRO A 59 15.71 3.30 -3.52
CA PRO A 59 15.01 4.30 -4.32
C PRO A 59 15.29 4.21 -5.82
N LYS A 60 16.41 3.59 -6.21
CA LYS A 60 16.85 3.54 -7.60
C LYS A 60 15.91 2.72 -8.48
N ASP A 61 15.60 1.50 -8.06
CA ASP A 61 14.90 0.52 -8.90
C ASP A 61 13.52 0.11 -8.37
N GLN A 62 13.23 0.33 -7.08
CA GLN A 62 12.07 -0.31 -6.41
C GLN A 62 11.37 0.57 -5.37
N LEU A 63 11.57 1.89 -5.42
CA LEU A 63 10.97 2.85 -4.48
C LEU A 63 9.46 2.64 -4.25
N LEU A 64 8.72 2.32 -5.32
CA LEU A 64 7.26 2.24 -5.29
C LEU A 64 6.73 0.86 -4.86
N LEU A 65 7.60 -0.07 -4.44
CA LEU A 65 7.19 -1.39 -3.91
C LEU A 65 6.93 -1.39 -2.40
N GLY A 66 6.92 -0.22 -1.75
CA GLY A 66 6.62 -0.07 -0.32
C GLY A 66 5.45 -0.92 0.18
N PRO A 67 4.25 -0.89 -0.46
CA PRO A 67 3.12 -1.71 -0.04
C PRO A 67 3.42 -3.21 -0.02
N THR A 68 4.12 -3.75 -1.03
CA THR A 68 4.48 -5.17 -1.09
C THR A 68 5.27 -5.61 0.15
N TYR A 69 6.33 -4.88 0.49
CA TYR A 69 7.17 -5.21 1.65
C TYR A 69 6.47 -4.95 2.98
N ALA A 70 5.75 -3.82 3.09
CA ALA A 70 5.06 -3.45 4.33
C ALA A 70 3.93 -4.42 4.66
N THR A 71 3.12 -4.80 3.67
CA THR A 71 2.02 -5.77 3.85
C THR A 71 2.55 -7.12 4.28
N ALA A 72 3.54 -7.68 3.58
CA ALA A 72 4.12 -8.97 3.95
C ALA A 72 4.67 -8.97 5.39
N LYS A 73 5.47 -7.96 5.73
CA LYS A 73 6.05 -7.83 7.08
C LYS A 73 4.98 -7.63 8.16
N LEU A 74 3.94 -6.85 7.90
CA LEU A 74 2.86 -6.60 8.85
C LEU A 74 2.05 -7.87 9.13
N LEU A 75 1.72 -8.61 8.07
CA LEU A 75 0.98 -9.87 8.16
C LEU A 75 1.78 -10.92 8.96
N ASP A 76 3.07 -11.10 8.66
CA ASP A 76 3.95 -12.00 9.40
C ASP A 76 4.02 -11.62 10.89
N GLN A 77 4.12 -10.33 11.21
CA GLN A 77 4.16 -9.84 12.59
C GLN A 77 2.83 -10.00 13.35
N CYS A 78 1.71 -10.02 12.63
CA CYS A 78 0.38 -10.23 13.19
C CYS A 78 -0.02 -11.70 13.23
N GLY A 79 0.73 -12.60 12.57
CA GLY A 79 0.33 -13.99 12.36
C GLY A 79 -0.94 -14.10 11.51
N LEU A 80 -1.12 -13.18 10.57
CA LEU A 80 -2.26 -13.12 9.66
C LEU A 80 -1.83 -13.41 8.23
N THR A 81 -2.79 -13.72 7.38
CA THR A 81 -2.65 -13.93 5.94
C THR A 81 -3.48 -12.92 5.16
N LEU A 82 -3.30 -12.85 3.84
CA LEU A 82 -4.12 -11.98 2.99
C LEU A 82 -5.62 -12.34 3.07
N ASN A 83 -5.95 -13.61 3.31
CA ASN A 83 -7.33 -14.09 3.42
C ASN A 83 -8.02 -13.63 4.71
N ASP A 84 -7.25 -13.19 5.71
CA ASP A 84 -7.79 -12.66 6.98
C ASP A 84 -8.16 -11.16 6.87
N ILE A 85 -7.92 -10.54 5.71
CA ILE A 85 -8.13 -9.11 5.49
C ILE A 85 -9.26 -8.90 4.48
N ASP A 86 -10.39 -8.39 4.94
CA ASP A 86 -11.56 -8.14 4.09
C ASP A 86 -11.41 -6.89 3.21
N VAL A 87 -10.69 -5.87 3.70
CA VAL A 87 -10.59 -4.55 3.05
C VAL A 87 -9.14 -4.08 3.04
N PHE A 88 -8.66 -3.74 1.84
CA PHE A 88 -7.36 -3.12 1.62
C PHE A 88 -7.54 -1.68 1.14
N GLU A 89 -7.05 -0.73 1.93
CA GLU A 89 -7.00 0.70 1.58
C GLU A 89 -5.55 1.09 1.30
N PHE A 90 -5.20 1.21 0.01
CA PHE A 90 -3.84 1.53 -0.45
C PHE A 90 -3.81 2.92 -1.11
N HIS A 91 -2.69 3.62 -0.95
CA HIS A 91 -2.45 4.87 -1.66
C HIS A 91 -2.17 4.61 -3.16
N GLU A 92 -3.06 5.09 -4.02
CA GLU A 92 -2.99 4.90 -5.47
C GLU A 92 -2.16 6.00 -6.17
N ALA A 93 -0.83 5.91 -6.08
CA ALA A 93 0.05 6.88 -6.75
C ALA A 93 -0.11 6.83 -8.28
N PHE A 94 -0.16 5.62 -8.83
CA PHE A 94 -0.38 5.34 -10.25
C PHE A 94 -1.11 4.01 -10.38
N ALA A 95 -1.97 3.85 -11.40
CA ALA A 95 -2.62 2.56 -11.65
C ALA A 95 -1.58 1.44 -11.85
N GLY A 96 -0.54 1.70 -12.63
CA GLY A 96 0.56 0.74 -12.84
C GLY A 96 1.34 0.42 -11.57
N GLN A 97 1.42 1.34 -10.60
CA GLN A 97 2.12 1.12 -9.34
C GLN A 97 1.37 0.12 -8.45
N ILE A 98 0.04 0.26 -8.31
CA ILE A 98 -0.78 -0.69 -7.55
C ILE A 98 -0.76 -2.06 -8.22
N LEU A 99 -1.00 -2.11 -9.53
CA LEU A 99 -1.00 -3.37 -10.27
C LEU A 99 0.36 -4.09 -10.19
N ALA A 100 1.48 -3.35 -10.22
CA ALA A 100 2.81 -3.94 -10.02
C ALA A 100 3.02 -4.46 -8.59
N ASN A 101 2.51 -3.76 -7.56
CA ASN A 101 2.56 -4.25 -6.17
C ASN A 101 1.72 -5.52 -5.99
N LEU A 102 0.51 -5.56 -6.55
CA LEU A 102 -0.33 -6.77 -6.51
C LEU A 102 0.35 -7.95 -7.21
N LYS A 103 1.00 -7.71 -8.36
CA LYS A 103 1.79 -8.74 -9.04
C LYS A 103 3.00 -9.21 -8.23
N ALA A 104 3.66 -8.31 -7.50
CA ALA A 104 4.78 -8.68 -6.64
C ALA A 104 4.32 -9.49 -5.41
N LEU A 105 3.20 -9.11 -4.79
CA LEU A 105 2.57 -9.87 -3.71
C LEU A 105 2.11 -11.26 -4.17
N ASP A 106 1.64 -11.39 -5.41
CA ASP A 106 1.16 -12.66 -5.98
C ASP A 106 2.28 -13.54 -6.62
N SER A 107 3.55 -13.19 -6.41
CA SER A 107 4.70 -13.85 -7.04
C SER A 107 5.54 -14.63 -6.03
N ASP A 108 5.56 -15.97 -6.16
CA ASP A 108 6.45 -16.83 -5.35
C ASP A 108 7.93 -16.52 -5.57
N TYR A 109 8.31 -16.14 -6.79
CA TYR A 109 9.66 -15.69 -7.07
C TYR A 109 10.00 -14.45 -6.26
N PHE A 110 9.12 -13.45 -6.27
CA PHE A 110 9.37 -12.21 -5.54
C PHE A 110 9.42 -12.46 -4.03
N ALA A 111 8.49 -13.26 -3.50
CA ALA A 111 8.43 -13.64 -2.10
C ALA A 111 9.75 -14.29 -1.63
N LYS A 112 10.27 -15.26 -2.40
CA LYS A 112 11.52 -15.96 -2.07
C LYS A 112 12.74 -15.06 -2.20
N THR A 113 12.86 -14.33 -3.31
CA THR A 113 14.06 -13.57 -3.64
C THR A 113 14.19 -12.29 -2.83
N TYR A 114 13.07 -11.61 -2.54
CA TYR A 114 13.10 -10.26 -1.99
C TYR A 114 12.42 -10.11 -0.64
N LEU A 115 11.47 -10.98 -0.28
CA LEU A 115 10.74 -10.91 1.00
C LEU A 115 11.25 -11.93 2.03
N ASN A 116 12.16 -12.82 1.66
CA ASN A 116 12.62 -13.93 2.50
C ASN A 116 11.46 -14.81 3.02
N ARG A 117 10.45 -15.04 2.17
CA ARG A 117 9.29 -15.90 2.44
C ARG A 117 9.34 -17.16 1.58
N SER A 118 8.83 -18.28 2.09
CA SER A 118 8.82 -19.56 1.37
C SER A 118 7.82 -19.58 0.21
N SER A 119 6.75 -18.81 0.30
CA SER A 119 5.74 -18.59 -0.73
C SER A 119 5.14 -17.19 -0.60
N LYS A 120 4.35 -16.79 -1.59
CA LYS A 120 3.45 -15.63 -1.47
C LYS A 120 2.52 -15.72 -0.24
#